data_AF-A0A4Q3MY17-F1
#
_entry.id   AF-A0A4Q3MY17-F1
#
_cell.length_a   1.000
_cell.length_b   1.000
_cell.length_c   1.000
_cell.angle_alpha   90.00
_cell.angle_beta   90.00
_cell.angle_gamma   90.00
#
_symmetry.space_group_name_H-M   'P 1'
#
loop_
_entity.id
_entity.type
_entity.pdbx_description
1 polymer ?
#
loop_
_entity_poly.entity_id
_entity_poly.type
_entity_poly.pdbx_seq_one_letter_code
_entity_poly.pdbx_strand_id
1 'polypeptide(L)'
;MPELLGWLSYGSFFLVFASSFAIIALGLNLQWGFTGLFNVGVAGFVALGAYTSALLTTPDAADRIGGFGWPVALGWLAAMGVSGLAGLLVGAVALRLRHDYLAITTFGIAVTIQLVANNAKALTGGPFGV
;
A
#
# COMPACT_ATOMS: atom_id res chain seq x y z
N MET A 1 30.57 15.38 -15.57
CA MET A 1 29.64 15.55 -14.43
C MET A 1 28.23 15.00 -14.66
N PRO A 2 27.60 15.03 -15.87
CA PRO A 2 26.24 14.47 -16.05
C PRO A 2 26.17 12.94 -16.00
N GLU A 3 27.21 12.24 -16.48
CA GLU A 3 27.32 10.77 -16.45
C GLU A 3 27.22 10.20 -15.01
N LEU A 4 27.97 10.78 -14.06
CA LEU A 4 27.95 10.36 -12.64
C LEU A 4 26.58 10.57 -11.98
N LEU A 5 25.88 11.65 -12.35
CA LEU A 5 24.53 11.92 -11.86
C LEU A 5 23.54 10.86 -12.39
N GLY A 6 23.73 10.39 -13.63
CA GLY A 6 22.96 9.30 -14.22
C GLY A 6 23.15 7.99 -13.45
N TRP A 7 24.39 7.59 -13.20
CA TRP A 7 24.69 6.38 -12.41
C TRP A 7 24.13 6.45 -10.98
N LEU A 8 24.24 7.60 -10.31
CA LEU A 8 23.69 7.80 -8.97
C LEU A 8 22.16 7.75 -8.94
N SER A 9 21.50 8.36 -9.94
CA SER A 9 20.03 8.34 -10.06
C SER A 9 19.52 6.92 -10.32
N TYR A 10 20.20 6.19 -11.20
CA TYR A 10 19.93 4.79 -11.47
C TYR A 10 20.07 3.95 -10.20
N GLY A 11 21.21 4.06 -9.50
CA GLY A 11 21.42 3.35 -8.23
C GLY A 11 20.35 3.66 -7.18
N SER A 12 19.97 4.94 -7.05
CA SER A 12 18.93 5.38 -6.11
C SER A 12 17.56 4.78 -6.43
N PHE A 13 17.20 4.70 -7.71
CA PHE A 13 15.96 4.06 -8.15
C PHE A 13 15.90 2.59 -7.71
N PHE A 14 16.93 1.80 -8.02
CA PHE A 14 16.97 0.40 -7.60
C PHE A 14 16.94 0.24 -6.09
N LEU A 15 17.64 1.12 -5.36
CA LEU A 15 17.67 1.10 -3.90
C LEU A 15 16.28 1.34 -3.30
N VAL A 16 15.53 2.30 -3.84
CA VAL A 16 14.16 2.60 -3.38
C VAL A 16 13.22 1.41 -3.65
N PHE A 17 13.29 0.80 -4.83
CA PHE A 17 12.47 -0.39 -5.13
C PHE A 17 12.86 -1.58 -4.25
N ALA A 18 14.15 -1.88 -4.14
CA ALA A 18 14.65 -2.99 -3.35
C ALA A 18 14.30 -2.84 -1.87
N SER A 19 14.48 -1.65 -1.30
CA SER A 19 14.13 -1.38 0.11
C SER A 19 12.62 -1.46 0.35
N SER A 20 11.79 -0.98 -0.57
CA SER A 20 10.34 -1.11 -0.47
C SER A 20 9.90 -2.57 -0.44
N PHE A 21 10.40 -3.40 -1.36
CA PHE A 21 10.11 -4.84 -1.35
C PHE A 21 10.71 -5.55 -0.13
N ALA A 22 11.88 -5.13 0.36
CA ALA A 22 12.49 -5.69 1.57
C ALA A 22 11.60 -5.44 2.80
N ILE A 23 11.02 -4.25 2.95
CA ILE A 23 10.10 -3.93 4.05
C ILE A 23 8.84 -4.80 3.95
N ILE A 24 8.27 -4.97 2.75
CA ILE A 24 7.11 -5.84 2.54
C ILE A 24 7.44 -7.30 2.90
N ALA A 25 8.60 -7.80 2.46
CA ALA A 25 9.06 -9.15 2.75
C ALA A 25 9.31 -9.37 4.25
N LEU A 26 9.90 -8.39 4.95
CA LEU A 26 10.06 -8.41 6.40
C LEU A 26 8.70 -8.45 7.11
N GLY A 27 7.74 -7.63 6.68
CA GLY A 27 6.38 -7.63 7.23
C GLY A 27 5.65 -8.97 7.04
N LEU A 28 5.87 -9.63 5.89
CA LEU A 28 5.34 -10.97 5.65
C LEU A 28 6.07 -12.05 6.46
N ASN A 29 7.39 -11.91 6.65
CA ASN A 29 8.18 -12.82 7.49
C ASN A 29 7.76 -12.73 8.96
N LEU A 30 7.42 -11.54 9.46
CA LEU A 30 6.87 -11.36 10.80
C LEU A 30 5.56 -12.15 10.99
N GLN A 31 4.69 -12.15 9.99
CA GLN A 31 3.43 -12.89 10.04
C GLN A 31 3.66 -14.38 9.87
N TRP A 32 4.23 -14.80 8.74
CA TRP A 32 4.32 -16.22 8.42
C TRP A 32 5.44 -16.94 9.19
N GLY A 33 6.60 -16.29 9.33
CA GLY A 33 7.77 -16.89 9.98
C GLY A 33 7.62 -17.05 11.49
N PHE A 34 7.06 -16.06 12.20
CA PHE A 34 6.93 -16.13 13.66
C PHE A 34 5.58 -16.67 14.13
N THR A 35 4.48 -16.40 13.42
CA THR A 35 3.14 -16.82 13.87
C THR A 35 2.57 -17.99 13.09
N GLY A 36 3.17 -18.36 11.96
CA GLY A 36 2.64 -19.40 11.07
C GLY A 36 1.42 -18.98 10.24
N LEU A 37 0.97 -17.73 10.37
CA LEU A 37 -0.19 -17.20 9.65
C LEU A 37 0.22 -16.71 8.25
N PHE A 38 -0.33 -17.35 7.22
CA PHE A 38 -0.04 -17.01 5.83
C PHE A 38 -0.99 -15.91 5.31
N ASN A 39 -0.46 -14.70 5.08
CA ASN A 39 -1.21 -13.56 4.56
C ASN A 39 -0.91 -13.34 3.07
N VAL A 40 -1.86 -13.68 2.20
CA VAL A 40 -1.76 -13.47 0.74
C VAL A 40 -2.12 -12.03 0.36
N GLY A 41 -2.93 -11.38 1.20
CA GLY A 41 -3.50 -10.05 0.94
C GLY A 41 -2.57 -8.87 1.18
N VAL A 42 -1.26 -9.09 1.42
CA VAL A 42 -0.32 -8.02 1.76
C VAL A 42 -0.30 -6.90 0.72
N ALA A 43 -0.43 -7.24 -0.57
CA ALA A 43 -0.47 -6.28 -1.67
C ALA A 43 -1.64 -5.30 -1.57
N GLY A 44 -2.79 -5.73 -1.00
CA GLY A 44 -3.95 -4.86 -0.79
C GLY A 44 -3.67 -3.77 0.25
N PHE A 45 -2.98 -4.11 1.34
CA PHE A 45 -2.60 -3.13 2.37
C PHE A 45 -1.52 -2.16 1.88
N VAL A 46 -0.59 -2.64 1.06
CA VAL A 46 0.38 -1.79 0.37
C VAL A 46 -0.33 -0.80 -0.56
N ALA A 47 -1.29 -1.28 -1.36
CA ALA A 47 -2.08 -0.42 -2.23
C ALA A 47 -2.87 0.63 -1.44
N LEU A 48 -3.51 0.24 -0.33
CA LEU A 48 -4.25 1.16 0.53
C LEU A 48 -3.37 2.31 1.04
N GLY A 49 -2.16 2.01 1.51
CA GLY A 49 -1.21 3.02 1.99
C GLY A 49 -0.69 3.91 0.86
N ALA A 50 -0.35 3.31 -0.29
CA ALA A 50 0.12 4.03 -1.46
C ALA A 50 -0.93 5.02 -1.98
N TYR A 51 -2.18 4.57 -2.16
CA TYR A 51 -3.28 5.44 -2.58
C TYR A 51 -3.60 6.53 -1.54
N THR A 52 -3.56 6.21 -0.25
CA THR A 52 -3.78 7.21 0.81
C THR A 52 -2.73 8.32 0.74
N SER A 53 -1.45 7.95 0.63
CA SER A 53 -0.37 8.93 0.50
C SER A 53 -0.55 9.75 -0.79
N ALA A 54 -0.78 9.10 -1.93
CA ALA A 54 -0.92 9.77 -3.21
C ALA A 54 -2.11 10.74 -3.24
N LEU A 55 -3.27 10.36 -2.69
CA LEU A 55 -4.45 11.23 -2.64
C LEU A 55 -4.26 12.50 -1.81
N LEU A 56 -3.41 12.44 -0.78
CA LEU A 56 -3.12 13.57 0.09
C LEU A 56 -2.00 14.47 -0.45
N THR A 57 -1.00 13.89 -1.13
CA THR A 57 0.19 14.63 -1.58
C THR A 57 0.11 15.13 -3.02
N THR A 58 -0.70 14.50 -3.87
CA THR A 58 -0.83 14.92 -5.27
C THR A 58 -1.49 16.30 -5.36
N PRO A 59 -1.20 17.12 -6.39
CA PRO A 59 -1.88 18.39 -6.61
C PRO A 59 -3.37 18.23 -6.95
N ASP A 60 -4.16 19.28 -6.69
CA ASP A 60 -5.58 19.34 -7.06
C ASP A 60 -5.78 19.04 -8.56
N ALA A 61 -6.66 18.07 -8.85
CA ALA A 61 -7.13 17.80 -10.19
C ALA A 61 -8.65 17.94 -10.23
N ALA A 62 -9.17 18.72 -11.18
CA ALA A 62 -10.59 19.08 -11.27
C ALA A 62 -11.55 17.87 -11.39
N ASP A 63 -11.05 16.74 -11.88
CA ASP A 63 -11.83 15.52 -12.13
C ASP A 63 -11.80 14.51 -10.97
N ARG A 64 -11.08 14.79 -9.86
CA ARG A 64 -10.94 13.86 -8.73
C ARG A 64 -11.20 14.54 -7.38
N ILE A 65 -11.76 13.78 -6.45
CA ILE A 65 -11.84 14.12 -5.03
C ILE A 65 -10.52 13.68 -4.38
N GLY A 66 -9.62 14.62 -4.19
CA GLY A 66 -8.26 14.37 -3.70
C GLY A 66 -7.29 15.34 -4.38
N GLY A 67 -6.21 15.69 -3.69
CA GLY A 67 -5.31 16.74 -4.19
C GLY A 67 -4.93 17.83 -3.20
N PHE A 68 -5.04 17.56 -1.89
CA PHE A 68 -4.89 18.58 -0.86
C PHE A 68 -3.50 19.23 -0.78
N GLY A 69 -2.53 18.77 -1.57
CA GLY A 69 -1.17 19.32 -1.61
C GLY A 69 -0.46 19.25 -0.26
N TRP A 70 -0.82 18.26 0.57
CA TRP A 70 -0.24 18.14 1.91
C TRP A 70 1.26 17.82 1.82
N PRO A 71 2.05 18.29 2.81
CA PRO A 71 3.44 17.89 2.91
C PRO A 71 3.58 16.36 2.91
N VAL A 72 4.56 15.85 2.17
CA VAL A 72 4.75 14.40 1.98
C VAL A 72 4.84 13.63 3.32
N ALA A 73 5.47 14.22 4.33
CA ALA A 73 5.55 13.63 5.67
C ALA A 73 4.18 13.41 6.34
N LEU A 74 3.24 14.35 6.17
CA LEU A 74 1.87 14.22 6.67
C LEU A 74 1.10 13.16 5.88
N GLY A 75 1.33 13.09 4.57
CA GLY A 75 0.78 12.02 3.71
C GLY A 75 1.22 10.63 4.16
N TRP A 76 2.50 10.46 4.51
CA TRP A 76 3.03 9.20 5.04
C TRP A 76 2.45 8.84 6.41
N LEU A 77 2.32 9.80 7.32
CA LEU A 77 1.70 9.58 8.64
C LEU A 77 0.24 9.14 8.50
N ALA A 78 -0.51 9.80 7.62
CA ALA A 78 -1.88 9.44 7.33
C ALA A 78 -1.97 8.04 6.68
N ALA A 79 -1.08 7.73 5.72
CA ALA A 79 -1.02 6.40 5.10
C ALA A 79 -0.72 5.29 6.13
N MET A 80 0.21 5.52 7.06
CA MET A 80 0.48 4.59 8.16
C MET A 80 -0.74 4.42 9.07
N GLY A 81 -1.43 5.52 9.40
CA GLY A 81 -2.65 5.49 10.22
C GLY A 81 -3.78 4.72 9.55
N VAL A 82 -4.05 4.97 8.27
CA VAL A 82 -5.12 4.32 7.49
C VAL A 82 -4.80 2.84 7.26
N SER A 83 -3.59 2.49 6.85
CA SER A 83 -3.18 1.09 6.69
C SER A 83 -3.13 0.34 8.02
N GLY A 84 -2.70 1.00 9.11
CA GLY A 84 -2.71 0.43 10.45
C GLY A 84 -4.12 0.15 10.95
N LEU A 85 -5.05 1.10 10.77
CA LEU A 85 -6.44 0.94 11.14
C LEU A 85 -7.12 -0.18 10.32
N ALA A 86 -6.92 -0.19 9.00
CA ALA A 86 -7.43 -1.26 8.14
C ALA A 86 -6.85 -2.62 8.56
N GLY A 87 -5.55 -2.68 8.85
CA GLY A 87 -4.87 -3.88 9.34
C GLY A 87 -5.41 -4.36 10.68
N LEU A 88 -5.71 -3.46 11.62
CA LEU A 88 -6.33 -3.78 12.90
C LEU A 88 -7.75 -4.33 12.73
N LEU A 89 -8.57 -3.68 11.91
CA LEU A 89 -9.95 -4.12 11.63
C LEU A 89 -9.96 -5.50 10.97
N VAL A 90 -9.15 -5.68 9.94
CA VAL A 90 -9.04 -6.96 9.23
C VAL A 90 -8.43 -8.03 10.16
N GLY A 91 -7.38 -7.70 10.90
CA GLY A 91 -6.71 -8.61 11.82
C GLY A 91 -7.64 -9.09 12.93
N ALA A 92 -8.47 -8.21 13.51
CA ALA A 92 -9.43 -8.55 14.55
C ALA A 92 -10.47 -9.59 14.07
N VAL A 93 -10.84 -9.56 12.79
CA VAL A 93 -11.74 -10.55 12.19
C VAL A 93 -10.97 -11.80 11.76
N ALA A 94 -9.82 -11.63 11.08
CA ALA A 94 -9.04 -12.72 10.49
C ALA A 94 -8.43 -13.66 11.53
N LEU A 95 -8.00 -13.15 12.69
CA LEU A 95 -7.43 -13.96 13.77
C LEU A 95 -8.43 -14.97 14.37
N ARG A 96 -9.72 -14.85 14.08
CA ARG A 96 -10.76 -15.80 14.51
C ARG A 96 -10.89 -17.01 13.58
N LEU A 97 -10.21 -17.01 12.43
CA LEU A 97 -10.30 -18.06 11.41
C LEU A 97 -9.18 -19.09 11.58
N ARG A 98 -9.38 -20.30 11.06
CA ARG A 98 -8.30 -21.30 10.92
C ARG A 98 -7.31 -20.85 9.84
N HIS A 99 -6.05 -21.27 9.97
CA HIS A 99 -4.92 -20.90 9.11
C HIS A 99 -5.24 -20.89 7.60
N ASP A 100 -5.87 -21.95 7.08
CA ASP A 100 -6.20 -22.05 5.66
C ASP A 100 -7.23 -21.01 5.19
N TYR A 101 -8.20 -20.70 6.05
CA TYR A 101 -9.24 -19.71 5.75
C TYR A 101 -8.72 -18.28 5.86
N LEU A 102 -7.69 -18.03 6.68
CA LEU A 102 -7.05 -16.71 6.78
C LEU A 102 -6.40 -16.32 5.46
N ALA A 103 -5.71 -17.26 4.79
CA ALA A 103 -5.08 -17.02 3.50
C ALA A 103 -6.09 -16.63 2.42
N ILE A 104 -7.21 -17.38 2.34
CA ILE A 104 -8.28 -17.12 1.37
C ILE A 104 -8.96 -15.77 1.64
N THR A 105 -9.24 -15.47 2.92
CA THR A 105 -9.92 -14.24 3.31
C THR A 105 -9.06 -13.01 3.01
N THR A 106 -7.76 -13.06 3.31
CA THR A 106 -6.84 -11.96 3.02
C THR A 106 -6.68 -11.72 1.52
N PHE A 107 -6.65 -12.78 0.70
CA PHE A 107 -6.70 -12.66 -0.75
C PHE A 107 -7.97 -11.95 -1.24
N GLY A 108 -9.15 -12.37 -0.75
CA GLY A 108 -10.41 -11.73 -1.08
C GLY A 108 -10.45 -10.24 -0.72
N ILE A 109 -9.88 -9.87 0.43
CA ILE A 109 -9.76 -8.46 0.85
C ILE A 109 -8.85 -7.68 -0.10
N ALA A 110 -7.69 -8.22 -0.48
CA ALA A 110 -6.79 -7.54 -1.41
C ALA A 110 -7.43 -7.32 -2.79
N VAL A 111 -8.13 -8.34 -3.31
CA VAL A 111 -8.89 -8.22 -4.56
C VAL A 111 -10.02 -7.20 -4.43
N THR A 112 -10.72 -7.17 -3.28
CA THR A 112 -11.77 -6.17 -3.02
C THR A 112 -11.19 -4.75 -3.02
N ILE A 113 -10.05 -4.52 -2.36
CA ILE A 113 -9.37 -3.23 -2.36
C ILE A 113 -8.99 -2.83 -3.79
N GLN A 114 -8.45 -3.76 -4.58
CA GLN A 114 -8.09 -3.50 -5.98
C GLN A 114 -9.31 -3.16 -6.84
N LEU A 115 -10.42 -3.88 -6.69
CA LEU A 115 -11.68 -3.61 -7.40
C LEU A 115 -12.24 -2.25 -7.04
N VAL A 116 -12.25 -1.91 -5.76
CA VAL A 116 -12.69 -0.59 -5.28
C VAL A 116 -11.77 0.49 -5.84
N ALA A 117 -10.45 0.30 -5.79
CA ALA A 117 -9.50 1.27 -6.35
C ALA A 117 -9.68 1.46 -7.87
N ASN A 118 -10.05 0.44 -8.62
CA ASN A 118 -10.29 0.57 -10.07
C ASN A 118 -11.67 1.16 -10.42
N ASN A 119 -12.68 0.92 -9.57
CA ASN A 119 -14.05 1.40 -9.83
C ASN A 119 -14.35 2.77 -9.23
N ALA A 120 -13.67 3.16 -8.15
CA ALA A 120 -13.83 4.44 -7.47
C ALA A 120 -13.15 5.58 -8.25
N LYS A 121 -13.55 5.77 -9.52
CA LYS A 121 -12.97 6.77 -10.44
C LYS A 121 -12.91 8.17 -9.84
N ALA A 122 -13.95 8.55 -9.09
CA ALA A 122 -14.03 9.85 -8.43
C ALA A 122 -12.94 10.07 -7.37
N LEU A 123 -12.37 9.01 -6.79
CA LEU A 123 -11.34 9.10 -5.76
C LEU A 123 -9.96 8.80 -6.36
N THR A 124 -9.79 7.63 -6.99
CA THR A 124 -8.48 7.10 -7.41
C THR A 124 -8.13 7.34 -8.88
N GLY A 125 -9.03 7.94 -9.67
CA GLY A 125 -8.87 8.01 -11.14
C GLY A 125 -9.11 6.68 -11.86
N GLY A 126 -9.44 5.61 -11.14
CA GLY A 126 -9.70 4.28 -11.70
C GLY A 126 -8.45 3.69 -12.36
N PRO A 127 -8.54 3.11 -13.58
CA PRO A 127 -7.40 2.47 -14.25
C PRO A 127 -6.23 3.40 -14.57
N PHE A 128 -6.48 4.72 -14.65
CA PHE A 128 -5.45 5.72 -14.93
C PHE A 128 -4.62 6.09 -13.70
N GLY A 129 -5.10 5.76 -12.50
CA GLY A 129 -4.43 6.07 -11.24
C GLY A 129 -4.45 7.55 -10.86
N VAL A 130 -3.70 7.87 -9.81
CA VAL A 130 -3.56 9.20 -9.20
C VAL A 130 -2.21 9.83 -9.46
#